data_AF-A0A2R7MVS6-F1
#
_entry.id   AF-A0A2R7MVS6-F1
#
_cell.length_a   1.000
_cell.length_b   1.000
_cell.length_c   1.000
_cell.angle_alpha   90.00
_cell.angle_beta   90.00
_cell.angle_gamma   90.00
#
_symmetry.space_group_name_H-M   'P 1'
#
loop_
_entity.id
_entity.type
_entity.pdbx_description
1 polymer ?
#
loop_
_entity_poly.entity_id
_entity_poly.type
_entity_poly.pdbx_seq_one_letter_code
_entity_poly.pdbx_strand_id
1 'polypeptide(L)' 'MIQFFYESLPESVSTDYKKWLEDLILSEGKKLGEINYIFCDDEYLLKINQDYLQHDYYTD' A
#
# COMPACT_ATOMS: atom_id res chain seq x y z
N MET A 1 8.91 2.33 9.10
CA MET A 1 8.48 3.60 8.49
C MET A 1 7.35 3.32 7.51
N ILE A 2 6.31 4.16 7.47
CA ILE A 2 5.20 4.02 6.52
C ILE A 2 5.41 4.99 5.34
N GLN A 3 5.45 4.45 4.13
CA GLN A 3 5.65 5.20 2.89
C GLN A 3 4.46 4.99 1.95
N PHE A 4 4.03 6.06 1.30
CA PHE A 4 2.94 6.06 0.33
C PHE A 4 3.54 6.40 -1.03
N PHE A 5 3.33 5.53 -2.01
CA PHE A 5 3.76 5.69 -3.40
C PHE A 5 2.53 5.74 -4.28
N TYR A 6 2.57 6.58 -5.29
CA TYR A 6 1.47 6.76 -6.23
C TYR A 6 2.01 6.51 -7.64
N GLU A 7 1.58 5.42 -8.25
CA GLU A 7 1.93 5.02 -9.61
C GLU A 7 0.73 5.37 -10.50
N SER A 8 0.93 6.27 -11.45
CA SER A 8 -0.13 6.72 -12.38
C SER A 8 -1.37 7.38 -11.74
N LEU A 9 -1.35 7.65 -10.42
CA LEU A 9 -2.45 8.28 -9.69
C LEU A 9 -1.98 9.57 -8.98
N PRO A 10 -2.89 10.55 -8.79
CA PRO A 10 -2.60 11.71 -7.94
C PRO A 10 -2.55 11.31 -6.46
N GLU A 11 -1.82 12.08 -5.66
CA GLU A 11 -1.87 11.94 -4.20
C GLU A 11 -3.29 12.15 -3.70
N SER A 12 -3.84 11.14 -3.04
CA SER A 12 -5.25 11.09 -2.65
C SER A 12 -5.48 10.86 -1.16
N VAL A 13 -4.43 10.53 -0.40
CA VAL A 13 -4.51 10.10 0.99
C VAL A 13 -3.83 11.10 1.92
N SER A 14 -4.50 11.46 3.02
CA SER A 14 -3.91 12.35 4.04
C SER A 14 -2.68 11.72 4.69
N THR A 15 -1.70 12.56 5.04
CA THR A 15 -0.54 12.13 5.83
C THR A 15 -0.92 11.71 7.25
N ASP A 16 -2.08 12.13 7.77
CA ASP A 16 -2.59 11.76 9.09
C ASP A 16 -2.81 10.24 9.24
N TYR A 17 -3.11 9.55 8.14
CA TYR A 17 -3.28 8.10 8.15
C TYR A 17 -2.00 7.36 8.55
N LYS A 18 -0.81 7.92 8.30
CA LYS A 18 0.45 7.31 8.75
C LYS A 18 0.51 7.23 10.27
N LYS A 19 0.12 8.31 10.94
CA LYS A 19 0.09 8.37 12.40
C LYS A 19 -0.98 7.43 12.96
N TRP A 20 -2.17 7.42 12.36
CA TRP A 20 -3.23 6.51 12.75
C TRP A 20 -2.82 5.03 12.62
N LEU A 21 -2.15 4.65 11.54
CA LEU A 21 -1.62 3.30 11.34
C LEU A 21 -0.52 2.94 12.35
N GLU A 22 0.38 3.88 12.65
CA GLU A 22 1.41 3.69 13.66
C GLU A 22 0.80 3.47 15.05
N ASP A 23 -0.15 4.32 15.45
CA ASP A 23 -0.88 4.19 16.71
C ASP A 23 -1.63 2.85 16.78
N LEU A 24 -2.26 2.42 15.67
CA LEU A 24 -2.94 1.12 15.59
C LEU A 24 -1.98 -0.05 15.79
N ILE A 25 -0.84 -0.07 15.09
CA ILE A 25 0.18 -1.12 15.21
C ILE A 25 0.70 -1.21 16.65
N LEU A 26 0.94 -0.05 17.28
CA LEU A 26 1.38 0.01 18.68
C LEU A 26 0.31 -0.48 19.64
N SER A 27 -0.97 -0.15 19.38
CA SER A 27 -2.09 -0.60 20.20
C SER A 27 -2.27 -2.12 20.21
N GLU A 28 -1.89 -2.79 19.12
CA GLU A 28 -1.86 -4.25 18.98
C GLU A 28 -0.59 -4.90 19.60
N GLY A 29 0.24 -4.12 20.29
CA GLY A 29 1.49 -4.59 20.89
C GLY A 29 2.55 -5.01 19.88
N LYS A 30 2.45 -4.53 18.63
CA LYS A 30 3.41 -4.81 17.55
C LYS A 30 4.41 -3.67 17.43
N LYS A 31 5.44 -3.88 16.61
CA LYS A 31 6.46 -2.88 16.29
C LYS A 31 6.27 -2.42 14.85
N LEU A 32 6.39 -1.12 14.62
CA LEU A 32 6.34 -0.56 13.28
C LEU A 32 7.55 -1.02 12.46
N GLY A 33 7.29 -1.84 11.44
CA GLY A 33 8.25 -2.19 10.40
C GLY A 33 8.28 -1.18 9.25
N GLU A 34 8.94 -1.54 8.17
CA GLU A 34 8.79 -0.83 6.89
C GLU A 34 7.52 -1.30 6.19
N ILE A 35 6.64 -0.36 5.86
CA ILE A 35 5.38 -0.62 5.19
C ILE A 35 5.28 0.35 4.02
N ASN A 36 5.21 -0.19 2.82
CA ASN A 36 5.06 0.57 1.59
C ASN A 36 3.66 0.33 1.04
N TYR A 37 2.87 1.39 0.93
CA TYR A 37 1.60 1.38 0.22
C TYR A 37 1.82 1.91 -1.19
N ILE A 38 1.40 1.14 -2.17
CA ILE A 38 1.48 1.52 -3.59
C ILE A 38 0.05 1.70 -4.07
N PHE A 39 -0.33 2.95 -4.32
CA PHE A 39 -1.59 3.32 -4.95
C PHE A 39 -1.37 3.30 -6.45
N CYS A 40 -2.12 2.48 -7.17
CA CYS A 40 -1.96 2.29 -8.60
C CYS A 40 -3.31 2.08 -9.27
N ASP A 41 -3.35 2.24 -10.60
CA ASP A 41 -4.51 1.87 -11.40
C ASP A 41 -4.61 0.36 -11.62
N ASP A 42 -5.76 -0.07 -12.14
CA ASP A 42 -6.06 -1.47 -12.39
C ASP A 42 -5.05 -2.11 -13.37
N GLU A 43 -4.62 -1.37 -14.41
CA GLU A 43 -3.67 -1.85 -15.41
C GLU A 43 -2.29 -2.17 -14.80
N TYR A 44 -1.79 -1.28 -13.93
CA TYR A 44 -0.56 -1.49 -13.19
C TYR A 44 -0.69 -2.67 -12.23
N LEU A 45 -1.80 -2.77 -11.49
CA LEU A 45 -2.05 -3.88 -10.56
C LEU A 45 -2.05 -5.24 -11.28
N LEU A 46 -2.74 -5.34 -12.42
CA LEU A 46 -2.79 -6.57 -13.22
C LEU A 46 -1.38 -7.00 -13.66
N LYS A 47 -0.55 -6.03 -14.08
CA LYS A 47 0.83 -6.30 -14.46
C LYS A 47 1.65 -6.84 -13.29
N ILE A 48 1.52 -6.27 -12.08
CA ILE A 48 2.20 -6.78 -10.88
C ILE A 48 1.74 -8.21 -10.54
N ASN A 49 0.44 -8.49 -10.66
CA ASN A 49 -0.09 -9.83 -10.43
C ASN A 49 0.49 -10.85 -11.42
N GLN A 50 0.63 -10.48 -12.69
CA GLN A 50 1.26 -11.33 -13.71
C GLN A 50 2.76 -11.52 -13.42
N ASP A 51 3.49 -10.43 -13.16
CA ASP A 51 4.94 -10.40 -13.02
C ASP A 51 5.43 -11.14 -11.76
N TYR A 52 4.71 -11.02 -10.64
CA TYR A 52 5.16 -11.50 -9.33
C TYR A 52 4.33 -12.64 -8.75
N LEU A 53 3.03 -12.70 -9.07
CA LEU A 53 2.11 -13.71 -8.52
C LEU A 53 1.71 -14.79 -9.53
N GLN A 54 2.10 -14.66 -10.81
CA GLN A 54 1.69 -15.55 -11.90
C GLN A 54 0.16 -15.66 -12.04
N HIS A 55 -0.54 -14.57 -11.71
CA HIS A 55 -2.00 -14.48 -11.78
C HIS A 55 -2.42 -13.49 -12.86
N ASP A 56 -3.35 -13.89 -13.72
CA ASP A 56 -3.90 -13.06 -14.79
C ASP A 56 -5.34 -12.61 -14.47
N TYR A 57 -5.51 -12.03 -13.29
CA TYR A 57 -6.78 -11.46 -12.83
C TYR A 57 -6.54 -10.34 -11.81
N TYR A 58 -7.51 -9.43 -11.70
CA TYR A 58 -7.52 -8.38 -10.69
C TYR A 58 -7.71 -8.96 -9.29
N THR A 59 -7.03 -8.37 -8.32
CA THR A 59 -7.13 -8.72 -6.90
C THR A 59 -7.65 -7.53 -6.13
N ASP A 60 -8.60 -7.78 -5.22
CA ASP A 60 -9.06 -6.78 -4.25
C ASP A 60 -8.05 -6.58 -3.11
#